data_AF-A0A7K9UD30-F1
#
_entry.id   AF-A0A7K9UD30-F1
#
_cell.length_a   1.000
_cell.length_b   1.000
_cell.length_c   1.000
_cell.angle_alpha   90.00
_cell.angle_beta   90.00
_cell.angle_gamma   90.00
#
_symmetry.space_group_name_H-M   'P 1'
#
loop_
_entity.id
_entity.type
_entity.pdbx_description
1 polymer ?
#
loop_
_entity_poly.entity_id
_entity_poly.type
_entity_poly.pdbx_seq_one_letter_code
_entity_poly.pdbx_strand_id
1 'polypeptide(L)'
;AAFCSQGDAVVAAARRLLSDERAPRRQKLLSDLIHNLSEKILAEDREDDKNWFEGLESRFKNKSSYMRYSCESRIRSYMKEVSSFTPSVHPSARDAYRRIMELMSDKLKAVKYNGCYFDRREEAAAARLCTAEGWFSCQGPFDSAECLSKHSINPYSNRESRILFSTWNLDHIIEKKRAVVPELAEAVKTRDGREVNWEYFYQLLFTVDNLKLVHIACHKKTNHHLSCDKTKIYRKRKENHTIS
;
A
#
# COMPACT_ATOMS: atom_id res chain seq x y z
N ALA A 1 23.57 24.91 3.19
CA ALA A 1 23.71 25.45 4.55
C ALA A 1 22.77 26.63 4.83
N ALA A 2 22.70 27.67 3.97
CA ALA A 2 21.90 28.89 4.23
C ALA A 2 20.36 28.72 4.28
N PHE A 3 19.79 27.75 3.54
CA PHE A 3 18.34 27.48 3.58
C PHE A 3 17.89 26.79 4.89
N CYS A 4 18.76 25.97 5.50
CA CYS A 4 18.45 25.26 6.76
C CYS A 4 18.33 26.25 7.93
N SER A 5 19.18 27.28 7.97
CA SER A 5 19.16 28.33 8.99
C SER A 5 17.95 29.27 8.90
N GLN A 6 17.39 29.48 7.70
CA GLN A 6 16.16 30.26 7.53
C GLN A 6 14.93 29.47 7.98
N GLY A 7 14.87 28.16 7.70
CA GLY A 7 13.78 27.29 8.15
C GLY A 7 13.63 27.27 9.67
N ASP A 8 14.74 27.10 10.40
CA ASP A 8 14.73 27.08 11.87
C ASP A 8 14.27 28.41 12.48
N ALA A 9 14.69 29.54 11.89
CA ALA A 9 14.26 30.87 12.32
C ALA A 9 12.75 31.08 12.09
N VAL A 10 12.22 30.60 10.95
CA VAL A 10 10.78 30.65 10.64
C VAL A 10 9.98 29.77 11.60
N VAL A 11 10.47 28.56 11.91
CA VAL A 11 9.83 27.67 12.89
C VAL A 11 9.81 28.31 14.27
N ALA A 12 10.91 28.92 14.72
CA ALA A 12 10.97 29.60 16.00
C ALA A 12 10.01 30.80 16.06
N ALA A 13 9.90 31.58 14.99
CA ALA A 13 8.94 32.67 14.88
C ALA A 13 7.50 32.16 14.91
N ALA A 14 7.17 31.12 14.15
CA ALA A 14 5.84 30.53 14.12
C ALA A 14 5.43 29.96 15.48
N ARG A 15 6.36 29.34 16.24
CA ARG A 15 6.11 28.87 17.61
C ARG A 15 5.77 30.00 18.57
N ARG A 16 6.48 31.13 18.49
CA ARG A 16 6.16 32.34 19.29
C ARG A 16 4.80 32.93 18.93
N LEU A 17 4.45 32.97 17.65
CA LEU A 17 3.12 33.41 17.23
C LEU A 17 2.03 32.46 17.74
N LEU A 18 2.30 31.16 17.75
CA LEU A 18 1.33 30.15 18.18
C LEU A 18 1.06 30.20 19.69
N SER A 19 2.03 30.56 20.53
CA SER A 19 1.87 30.55 22.00
C SER A 19 0.81 31.54 22.50
N ASP A 20 0.68 32.69 21.85
CA ASP A 20 -0.25 33.74 22.25
C ASP A 20 -1.54 33.79 21.39
N GLU A 21 -1.58 33.03 20.30
CA GLU A 21 -2.71 32.99 19.39
C GLU A 21 -3.90 32.22 19.99
N ARG A 22 -5.11 32.79 19.90
CA ARG A 22 -6.35 32.18 20.43
C ARG A 22 -7.36 31.78 19.35
N ALA A 23 -7.24 32.33 18.14
CA ALA A 23 -8.18 32.01 17.06
C ALA A 23 -7.87 30.61 16.51
N PRO A 24 -8.83 29.66 16.55
CA PRO A 24 -8.58 28.26 16.18
C PRO A 24 -8.02 28.09 14.76
N ARG A 25 -8.51 28.88 13.79
CA ARG A 25 -8.03 28.84 12.41
C ARG A 25 -6.56 29.26 12.29
N ARG A 26 -6.14 30.30 13.02
CA ARG A 26 -4.75 30.77 12.99
C ARG A 26 -3.82 29.82 13.74
N GLN A 27 -4.27 29.25 14.86
CA GLN A 27 -3.54 28.17 15.54
C GLN A 27 -3.31 26.98 14.61
N LYS A 28 -4.34 26.55 13.88
CA LYS A 28 -4.23 25.43 12.93
C LYS A 28 -3.22 25.73 11.82
N LEU A 29 -3.30 26.90 11.18
CA LEU A 29 -2.36 27.30 10.14
C LEU A 29 -0.91 27.35 10.63
N LEU A 30 -0.67 27.93 11.81
CA LEU A 30 0.66 28.01 12.42
C LEU A 30 1.17 26.61 12.80
N SER A 31 0.33 25.75 13.37
CA SER A 31 0.68 24.37 13.69
C SER A 31 1.03 23.57 12.44
N ASP A 32 0.26 23.72 11.36
CA ASP A 32 0.51 23.04 10.09
C ASP A 32 1.81 23.52 9.45
N LEU A 33 2.09 24.83 9.51
CA LEU A 33 3.35 25.39 9.04
C LEU A 33 4.55 24.83 9.83
N ILE A 34 4.46 24.85 11.18
CA ILE A 34 5.51 24.31 12.05
C ILE A 34 5.73 22.83 11.76
N HIS A 35 4.66 22.06 11.61
CA HIS A 35 4.73 20.63 11.30
C HIS A 35 5.47 20.38 9.98
N ASN A 36 5.11 21.10 8.92
CA ASN A 36 5.71 20.92 7.60
C ASN A 36 7.18 21.37 7.54
N LEU A 37 7.58 22.36 8.34
CA LEU A 37 8.96 22.84 8.38
C LEU A 37 9.86 22.06 9.35
N SER A 38 9.29 21.43 10.39
CA SER A 38 10.04 20.66 11.40
C SER A 38 10.28 19.21 10.94
N GLU A 39 10.71 19.02 9.70
CA GLU A 39 10.94 17.70 9.10
C GLU A 39 12.41 17.25 9.17
N LYS A 40 12.61 15.93 9.26
CA LYS A 40 13.93 15.28 9.23
C LYS A 40 13.94 14.16 8.19
N ILE A 41 13.58 14.49 6.95
CA ILE A 41 13.49 13.52 5.85
C ILE A 41 14.83 12.80 5.63
N LEU A 42 15.96 13.51 5.67
CA LEU A 42 17.28 12.93 5.39
C LEU A 42 17.78 11.98 6.49
N ALA A 43 17.30 12.16 7.73
CA ALA A 43 17.63 11.23 8.81
C ALA A 43 16.94 9.88 8.54
N GLU A 44 17.72 8.81 8.59
CA GLU A 44 17.21 7.46 8.36
C GLU A 44 17.23 6.63 9.65
N ASP A 45 18.37 6.61 10.32
CA ASP A 45 18.59 5.69 11.42
C ASP A 45 17.96 6.22 12.70
N ARG A 46 17.59 5.29 13.59
CA ARG A 46 16.91 5.62 14.85
C ARG A 46 17.72 6.57 15.73
N GLU A 47 19.04 6.44 15.70
CA GLU A 47 19.92 7.31 16.49
C GLU A 47 19.89 8.77 16.02
N ASP A 48 19.66 9.00 14.72
CA ASP A 48 19.61 10.34 14.11
C ASP A 48 18.24 11.03 14.30
N ASP A 49 17.17 10.25 14.50
CA ASP A 49 15.81 10.77 14.63
C ASP A 49 14.92 9.93 15.55
N LYS A 50 15.27 9.88 16.85
CA LYS A 50 14.55 9.10 17.87
C LYS A 50 13.05 9.43 17.93
N ASN A 51 12.70 10.70 17.75
CA ASN A 51 11.32 11.18 17.80
C ASN A 51 10.46 10.54 16.72
N TRP A 52 11.01 10.33 15.51
CA TRP A 52 10.29 9.61 14.47
C TRP A 52 9.92 8.21 14.95
N PHE A 53 10.79 7.47 15.65
CA PHE A 53 10.56 6.08 16.09
C PHE A 53 9.72 5.91 17.35
N GLU A 54 9.26 6.99 17.98
CA GLU A 54 8.42 6.90 19.17
C GLU A 54 7.17 6.03 18.93
N GLY A 55 6.90 5.12 19.87
CA GLY A 55 5.80 4.16 19.80
C GLY A 55 6.08 2.93 18.93
N LEU A 56 7.25 2.79 18.31
CA LEU A 56 7.64 1.59 17.58
C LEU A 56 8.51 0.66 18.42
N GLU A 57 8.38 -0.64 18.17
CA GLU A 57 9.23 -1.68 18.75
C GLU A 57 10.71 -1.43 18.48
N SER A 58 11.58 -1.81 19.43
CA SER A 58 13.03 -1.56 19.40
C SER A 58 13.77 -2.25 18.24
N ARG A 59 13.15 -3.23 17.58
CA ARG A 59 13.72 -3.93 16.40
C ARG A 59 13.89 -3.03 15.18
N PHE A 60 13.09 -1.98 15.03
CA PHE A 60 13.14 -1.09 13.87
C PHE A 60 14.28 -0.08 13.99
N LYS A 61 15.41 -0.34 13.33
CA LYS A 61 16.61 0.50 13.42
C LYS A 61 16.66 1.65 12.42
N ASN A 62 15.94 1.53 11.30
CA ASN A 62 15.87 2.56 10.27
C ASN A 62 14.44 2.75 9.74
N LYS A 63 14.14 3.94 9.21
CA LYS A 63 12.80 4.30 8.76
C LYS A 63 12.31 3.37 7.65
N SER A 64 13.17 3.05 6.69
CA SER A 64 12.87 2.19 5.54
C SER A 64 12.48 0.77 5.96
N SER A 65 13.15 0.19 6.96
CA SER A 65 12.80 -1.13 7.49
C SER A 65 11.39 -1.17 8.09
N TYR A 66 10.99 -0.10 8.79
CA TYR A 66 9.62 0.02 9.30
C TYR A 66 8.62 0.23 8.17
N MET A 67 8.92 1.09 7.19
CA MET A 67 8.02 1.35 6.07
C MET A 67 7.81 0.11 5.22
N ARG A 68 8.89 -0.66 4.97
CA ARG A 68 8.84 -1.98 4.34
C ARG A 68 7.93 -2.92 5.12
N TYR A 69 8.17 -3.08 6.42
CA TYR A 69 7.32 -3.89 7.30
C TYR A 69 5.85 -3.45 7.30
N SER A 70 5.58 -2.14 7.25
CA SER A 70 4.23 -1.59 7.17
C SER A 70 3.52 -2.02 5.89
N CYS A 71 4.20 -1.97 4.75
CA CYS A 71 3.68 -2.49 3.48
C CYS A 71 3.41 -4.00 3.55
N GLU A 72 4.42 -4.77 3.98
CA GLU A 72 4.31 -6.22 4.12
C GLU A 72 3.11 -6.61 4.98
N SER A 73 2.87 -5.88 6.06
CA SER A 73 1.75 -6.13 6.98
C SER A 73 0.39 -5.93 6.28
N ARG A 74 0.25 -4.93 5.40
CA ARG A 74 -0.97 -4.72 4.59
C ARG A 74 -1.20 -5.87 3.63
N ILE A 75 -0.16 -6.27 2.89
CA ILE A 75 -0.25 -7.39 1.93
C ILE A 75 -0.54 -8.72 2.64
N ARG A 76 0.09 -8.98 3.80
CA ARG A 76 -0.22 -10.13 4.66
C ARG A 76 -1.68 -10.13 5.12
N SER A 77 -2.24 -8.97 5.46
CA SER A 77 -3.66 -8.85 5.82
C SER A 77 -4.55 -9.28 4.65
N TYR A 78 -4.21 -8.88 3.42
CA TYR A 78 -4.98 -9.31 2.24
C TYR A 78 -4.96 -10.82 2.08
N MET A 79 -3.80 -11.47 2.27
CA MET A 79 -3.71 -12.92 2.23
C MET A 79 -4.54 -13.58 3.34
N LYS A 80 -4.50 -13.04 4.57
CA LYS A 80 -5.33 -13.51 5.69
C LYS A 80 -6.82 -13.44 5.36
N GLU A 81 -7.25 -12.38 4.69
CA GLU A 81 -8.64 -12.21 4.26
C GLU A 81 -9.04 -13.22 3.17
N VAL A 82 -8.17 -13.48 2.19
CA VAL A 82 -8.38 -14.53 1.17
C VAL A 82 -8.53 -15.90 1.84
N SER A 83 -7.68 -16.20 2.82
CA SER A 83 -7.77 -17.44 3.61
C SER A 83 -9.04 -17.52 4.45
N SER A 84 -9.48 -16.40 5.02
CA SER A 84 -10.71 -16.34 5.83
C SER A 84 -11.99 -16.63 5.02
N PHE A 85 -11.92 -16.58 3.69
CA PHE A 85 -13.03 -16.92 2.80
C PHE A 85 -13.22 -18.44 2.59
N THR A 86 -12.23 -19.26 2.98
CA THR A 86 -12.29 -20.73 2.80
C THR A 86 -13.59 -21.39 3.27
N PRO A 87 -14.21 -21.00 4.41
CA PRO A 87 -15.48 -21.58 4.84
C PRO A 87 -16.63 -21.35 3.85
N SER A 88 -16.63 -20.21 3.14
CA SER A 88 -17.62 -19.84 2.11
C SER A 88 -17.41 -20.53 0.77
N VAL A 89 -16.26 -21.20 0.57
CA VAL A 89 -15.98 -21.99 -0.64
C VAL A 89 -16.76 -23.31 -0.59
N HIS A 90 -17.34 -23.71 -1.72
CA HIS A 90 -18.08 -24.97 -1.86
C HIS A 90 -17.23 -26.17 -1.39
N PRO A 91 -17.78 -27.12 -0.60
CA PRO A 91 -17.00 -28.21 -0.01
C PRO A 91 -16.09 -28.97 -0.99
N SER A 92 -16.61 -29.30 -2.18
CA SER A 92 -15.83 -30.01 -3.21
C SER A 92 -14.66 -29.22 -3.80
N ALA A 93 -14.64 -27.90 -3.65
CA ALA A 93 -13.62 -27.00 -4.19
C ALA A 93 -12.58 -26.56 -3.15
N ARG A 94 -12.83 -26.80 -1.85
CA ARG A 94 -12.01 -26.27 -0.75
C ARG A 94 -10.55 -26.70 -0.82
N ASP A 95 -10.26 -27.97 -1.12
CA ASP A 95 -8.89 -28.46 -1.17
C ASP A 95 -8.10 -27.84 -2.32
N ALA A 96 -8.74 -27.69 -3.48
CA ALA A 96 -8.13 -27.02 -4.62
C ALA A 96 -7.90 -25.52 -4.36
N TYR A 97 -8.85 -24.87 -3.69
CA TYR A 97 -8.70 -23.47 -3.26
C TYR A 97 -7.54 -23.31 -2.26
N ARG A 98 -7.39 -24.21 -1.26
CA ARG A 98 -6.26 -24.19 -0.32
C ARG A 98 -4.91 -24.36 -1.01
N ARG A 99 -4.79 -25.26 -1.98
CA ARG A 99 -3.55 -25.41 -2.77
C ARG A 99 -3.18 -24.13 -3.52
N ILE A 100 -4.16 -23.43 -4.09
CA ILE A 100 -3.92 -22.13 -4.73
C ILE A 100 -3.42 -21.10 -3.71
N MET A 101 -4.01 -21.06 -2.51
CA MET A 101 -3.56 -20.16 -1.45
C MET A 101 -2.12 -20.45 -1.00
N GLU A 102 -1.72 -21.72 -0.94
CA GLU A 102 -0.33 -22.12 -0.65
C GLU A 102 0.62 -21.57 -1.72
N LEU A 103 0.31 -21.75 -3.01
CA LEU A 103 1.09 -21.20 -4.12
C LEU A 103 1.22 -19.67 -4.04
N MET A 104 0.12 -18.97 -3.76
CA MET A 104 0.13 -17.51 -3.58
C MET A 104 0.97 -17.10 -2.36
N SER A 105 0.87 -17.84 -1.26
CA SER A 105 1.63 -17.59 -0.02
C SER A 105 3.12 -17.75 -0.25
N ASP A 106 3.53 -18.82 -0.94
CA ASP A 106 4.94 -19.06 -1.24
C ASP A 106 5.51 -18.03 -2.21
N LYS A 107 4.73 -17.63 -3.22
CA LYS A 107 5.10 -16.51 -4.09
C LYS A 107 5.24 -15.20 -3.30
N LEU A 108 4.31 -14.89 -2.41
CA LEU A 108 4.39 -13.71 -1.52
C LEU A 108 5.64 -13.74 -0.65
N LYS A 109 6.00 -14.88 -0.05
CA LYS A 109 7.24 -15.02 0.73
C LYS A 109 8.47 -14.75 -0.14
N ALA A 110 8.51 -15.31 -1.35
CA ALA A 110 9.62 -15.14 -2.28
C ALA A 110 9.86 -13.66 -2.65
N VAL A 111 8.79 -12.88 -2.80
CA VAL A 111 8.87 -11.43 -3.08
C VAL A 111 8.80 -10.55 -1.83
N LYS A 112 8.98 -11.12 -0.64
CA LYS A 112 8.94 -10.42 0.65
C LYS A 112 7.67 -9.56 0.81
N TYR A 113 6.52 -10.11 0.45
CA TYR A 113 5.20 -9.49 0.55
C TYR A 113 5.12 -8.08 -0.07
N ASN A 114 5.88 -7.84 -1.14
CA ASN A 114 5.97 -6.57 -1.85
C ASN A 114 6.32 -5.38 -0.93
N GLY A 115 7.05 -5.65 0.15
CA GLY A 115 7.46 -4.61 1.11
C GLY A 115 8.20 -3.43 0.46
N CYS A 116 8.88 -3.69 -0.65
CA CYS A 116 9.60 -2.71 -1.46
C CYS A 116 8.72 -1.54 -1.93
N TYR A 117 7.39 -1.72 -2.03
CA TYR A 117 6.47 -0.66 -2.45
C TYR A 117 6.59 0.59 -1.57
N PHE A 118 6.89 0.44 -0.28
CA PHE A 118 7.02 1.59 0.64
C PHE A 118 8.45 1.91 1.02
N ASP A 119 9.44 1.28 0.41
CA ASP A 119 10.85 1.42 0.75
C ASP A 119 11.56 2.41 -0.18
N ARG A 120 11.89 3.61 0.32
CA ARG A 120 12.61 4.61 -0.46
C ARG A 120 14.03 4.19 -0.84
N ARG A 121 14.64 3.23 -0.13
CA ARG A 121 15.98 2.67 -0.39
C ARG A 121 15.95 1.47 -1.35
N GLU A 122 14.79 1.09 -1.88
CA GLU A 122 14.73 0.09 -2.94
C GLU A 122 15.40 0.62 -4.22
N GLU A 123 16.42 -0.10 -4.69
CA GLU A 123 17.23 0.31 -5.85
C GLU A 123 16.41 0.27 -7.15
N ALA A 124 15.53 -0.72 -7.29
CA ALA A 124 14.62 -0.80 -8.42
C ALA A 124 13.55 0.29 -8.30
N ALA A 125 13.78 1.45 -8.94
CA ALA A 125 12.85 2.58 -8.87
C ALA A 125 11.42 2.24 -9.32
N ALA A 126 11.25 1.30 -10.25
CA ALA A 126 9.93 0.81 -10.68
C ALA A 126 9.21 -0.04 -9.62
N ALA A 127 9.92 -0.56 -8.62
CA ALA A 127 9.35 -1.39 -7.56
C ALA A 127 8.79 -0.56 -6.40
N ARG A 128 9.24 0.67 -6.18
CA ARG A 128 8.78 1.52 -5.07
C ARG A 128 7.71 2.51 -5.52
N LEU A 129 6.79 2.85 -4.61
CA LEU A 129 5.69 3.80 -4.85
C LEU A 129 6.02 5.24 -4.45
N CYS A 130 7.27 5.50 -4.05
CA CYS A 130 7.75 6.80 -3.62
C CYS A 130 9.01 7.25 -4.35
N THR A 131 9.33 8.54 -4.26
CA THR A 131 10.60 9.11 -4.76
C THR A 131 11.78 8.69 -3.87
N ALA A 132 13.02 8.98 -4.28
CA ALA A 132 14.25 8.63 -3.52
C ALA A 132 14.24 9.22 -2.10
N GLU A 133 13.57 10.34 -1.94
CA GLU A 133 13.40 11.08 -0.69
C GLU A 133 12.23 10.53 0.15
N GLY A 134 11.39 9.67 -0.41
CA GLY A 134 10.24 9.06 0.27
C GLY A 134 8.90 9.77 0.06
N TRP A 135 8.75 10.60 -0.99
CA TRP A 135 7.48 11.23 -1.31
C TRP A 135 6.54 10.25 -2.02
N PHE A 136 5.37 10.01 -1.44
CA PHE A 136 4.27 9.26 -2.04
C PHE A 136 3.26 10.24 -2.62
N SER A 137 2.74 9.91 -3.81
CA SER A 137 1.67 10.66 -4.47
C SER A 137 0.42 9.81 -4.58
N CYS A 138 -0.74 10.40 -4.30
CA CYS A 138 -2.00 9.71 -4.46
C CYS A 138 -2.26 9.42 -5.95
N GLN A 139 -2.59 8.18 -6.26
CA GLN A 139 -2.89 7.73 -7.62
C GLN A 139 -4.33 8.04 -8.07
N GLY A 140 -5.11 8.74 -7.22
CA GLY A 140 -6.53 9.03 -7.46
C GLY A 140 -7.45 7.84 -7.17
N PRO A 141 -8.78 8.07 -7.10
CA PRO A 141 -9.77 7.00 -6.88
C PRO A 141 -9.70 5.92 -7.97
N PHE A 142 -10.33 4.77 -7.73
CA PHE A 142 -10.30 3.62 -8.65
C PHE A 142 -10.80 3.95 -10.06
N ASP A 143 -11.70 4.92 -10.19
CA ASP A 143 -12.37 5.36 -11.42
C ASP A 143 -11.75 6.61 -12.07
N SER A 144 -10.57 7.04 -11.61
CA SER A 144 -9.83 8.17 -12.18
C SER A 144 -8.39 7.76 -12.50
N ALA A 145 -7.79 8.37 -13.52
CA ALA A 145 -6.37 8.17 -13.81
C ALA A 145 -5.45 8.86 -12.77
N GLU A 146 -5.92 9.94 -12.15
CA GLU A 146 -5.09 10.78 -11.28
C GLU A 146 -5.86 11.36 -10.07
N CYS A 147 -5.10 11.91 -9.11
CA CYS A 147 -5.64 12.62 -7.96
C CYS A 147 -5.75 14.12 -8.26
N LEU A 148 -6.97 14.62 -8.44
CA LEU A 148 -7.24 16.04 -8.72
C LEU A 148 -6.75 16.97 -7.60
N SER A 149 -6.80 16.52 -6.35
CA SER A 149 -6.31 17.29 -5.19
C SER A 149 -4.80 17.22 -5.01
N LYS A 150 -4.09 16.44 -5.85
CA LYS A 150 -2.63 16.24 -5.79
C LYS A 150 -2.12 15.90 -4.38
N HIS A 151 -2.87 15.05 -3.66
CA HIS A 151 -2.47 14.63 -2.32
C HIS A 151 -1.09 13.96 -2.37
N SER A 152 -0.19 14.40 -1.50
CA SER A 152 1.14 13.84 -1.32
C SER A 152 1.48 13.74 0.16
N ILE A 153 2.42 12.85 0.49
CA ILE A 153 2.90 12.68 1.86
C ILE A 153 4.32 12.12 1.84
N ASN A 154 5.13 12.53 2.81
CA ASN A 154 6.41 11.89 3.09
C ASN A 154 6.39 11.26 4.50
N PRO A 155 6.08 9.96 4.65
CA PRO A 155 6.05 9.32 5.97
C PRO A 155 7.43 9.21 6.62
N TYR A 156 8.52 9.52 5.91
CA TYR A 156 9.88 9.56 6.46
C TYR A 156 10.20 10.91 7.13
N SER A 157 9.37 11.94 6.94
CA SER A 157 9.65 13.30 7.40
C SER A 157 9.60 13.44 8.93
N ASN A 158 8.52 12.97 9.55
CA ASN A 158 8.27 13.09 10.98
C ASN A 158 7.28 12.02 11.48
N ARG A 159 7.15 11.92 12.81
CA ARG A 159 6.30 10.92 13.50
C ARG A 159 4.84 10.97 13.07
N GLU A 160 4.27 12.18 12.97
CA GLU A 160 2.85 12.36 12.66
C GLU A 160 2.56 12.06 11.19
N SER A 161 3.44 12.44 10.25
CA SER A 161 3.35 12.02 8.84
C SER A 161 3.40 10.49 8.69
N ARG A 162 4.26 9.81 9.44
CA ARG A 162 4.28 8.34 9.50
C ARG A 162 2.94 7.76 9.97
N ILE A 163 2.35 8.36 11.02
CA ILE A 163 1.04 7.92 11.54
C ILE A 163 -0.07 8.22 10.53
N LEU A 164 -0.11 9.41 9.92
CA LEU A 164 -1.08 9.78 8.90
C LEU A 164 -1.03 8.85 7.70
N PHE A 165 0.14 8.34 7.32
CA PHE A 165 0.27 7.36 6.26
C PHE A 165 -0.44 6.03 6.53
N SER A 166 -0.76 5.71 7.79
CA SER A 166 -1.64 4.57 8.12
C SER A 166 -3.08 4.74 7.60
N THR A 167 -3.51 5.99 7.35
CA THR A 167 -4.83 6.30 6.78
C THR A 167 -4.86 6.18 5.26
N TRP A 168 -3.68 6.19 4.60
CA TRP A 168 -3.56 5.95 3.18
C TRP A 168 -3.80 4.47 2.88
N ASN A 169 -4.48 4.16 1.78
CA ASN A 169 -4.88 2.80 1.45
C ASN A 169 -4.19 2.31 0.18
N LEU A 170 -3.89 1.02 0.12
CA LEU A 170 -3.68 0.31 -1.14
C LEU A 170 -5.04 -0.26 -1.54
N ASP A 171 -5.79 0.53 -2.31
CA ASP A 171 -7.16 0.25 -2.71
C ASP A 171 -7.19 -0.65 -3.94
N HIS A 172 -8.03 -1.68 -3.92
CA HIS A 172 -8.18 -2.63 -5.02
C HIS A 172 -9.09 -2.05 -6.09
N ILE A 173 -8.60 -1.82 -7.32
CA ILE A 173 -9.41 -1.32 -8.44
C ILE A 173 -10.57 -2.29 -8.69
N ILE A 174 -10.27 -3.56 -8.96
CA ILE A 174 -11.24 -4.66 -8.91
C ILE A 174 -11.30 -5.16 -7.48
N GLU A 175 -12.42 -4.93 -6.80
CA GLU A 175 -12.58 -5.17 -5.37
C GLU A 175 -12.26 -6.61 -4.95
N LYS A 176 -11.31 -6.77 -4.04
CA LYS A 176 -10.90 -8.07 -3.50
C LYS A 176 -12.06 -8.90 -2.96
N LYS A 177 -12.83 -8.35 -2.00
CA LYS A 177 -13.88 -9.10 -1.29
C LYS A 177 -15.16 -9.27 -2.10
N ARG A 178 -15.49 -8.30 -2.96
CA ARG A 178 -16.76 -8.29 -3.72
C ARG A 178 -16.64 -8.98 -5.07
N ALA A 179 -15.46 -8.98 -5.70
CA ALA A 179 -15.26 -9.54 -7.03
C ALA A 179 -14.19 -10.64 -7.05
N VAL A 180 -12.94 -10.32 -6.68
CA VAL A 180 -11.80 -11.21 -6.97
C VAL A 180 -11.85 -12.55 -6.21
N VAL A 181 -12.10 -12.51 -4.90
CA VAL A 181 -12.14 -13.71 -4.06
C VAL A 181 -13.33 -14.61 -4.37
N PRO A 182 -14.58 -14.10 -4.48
CA PRO A 182 -15.71 -14.90 -4.94
C PRO A 182 -15.49 -15.52 -6.32
N GLU A 183 -14.91 -14.77 -7.27
CA GLU A 183 -14.62 -15.27 -8.62
C GLU A 183 -13.59 -16.41 -8.58
N LEU A 184 -12.53 -16.29 -7.78
CA LEU A 184 -11.55 -17.37 -7.61
C LEU A 184 -12.22 -18.65 -7.07
N ALA A 185 -13.06 -18.51 -6.04
CA ALA A 185 -13.77 -19.64 -5.46
C ALA A 185 -14.69 -20.33 -6.49
N GLU A 186 -15.43 -19.55 -7.27
CA GLU A 186 -16.32 -20.08 -8.31
C GLU A 186 -15.52 -20.70 -9.47
N ALA A 187 -14.41 -20.08 -9.88
CA ALA A 187 -13.54 -20.60 -10.93
C ALA A 187 -12.96 -21.98 -10.56
N VAL A 188 -12.56 -22.17 -9.31
CA VAL A 188 -12.07 -23.46 -8.79
C VAL A 188 -13.17 -24.52 -8.80
N LYS A 189 -14.40 -24.15 -8.44
CA LYS A 189 -15.56 -25.04 -8.41
C LYS A 189 -15.99 -25.48 -9.81
N THR A 190 -16.04 -24.56 -10.76
CA THR A 190 -16.60 -24.75 -12.12
C THR A 190 -15.54 -25.05 -13.17
N ARG A 191 -14.31 -25.38 -12.74
CA ARG A 191 -13.16 -25.52 -13.65
C ARG A 191 -13.35 -26.59 -14.74
N ASP A 192 -14.15 -27.62 -14.50
CA ASP A 192 -14.48 -28.67 -15.49
C ASP A 192 -13.24 -29.18 -16.26
N GLY A 193 -12.23 -29.61 -15.50
CA GLY A 193 -10.94 -30.07 -16.03
C GLY A 193 -9.97 -28.98 -16.50
N ARG A 194 -10.36 -27.70 -16.56
CA ARG A 194 -9.45 -26.58 -16.84
C ARG A 194 -8.56 -26.27 -15.63
N GLU A 195 -7.39 -25.72 -15.91
CA GLU A 195 -6.48 -25.23 -14.88
C GLU A 195 -6.76 -23.75 -14.61
N VAL A 196 -7.04 -23.40 -13.34
CA VAL A 196 -7.20 -22.01 -12.92
C VAL A 196 -5.86 -21.29 -13.00
N ASN A 197 -5.85 -20.14 -13.67
CA ASN A 197 -4.70 -19.25 -13.74
C ASN A 197 -4.57 -18.46 -12.43
N TRP A 198 -4.03 -19.10 -11.40
CA TRP A 198 -3.89 -18.48 -10.09
C TRP A 198 -2.98 -17.24 -10.11
N GLU A 199 -2.04 -17.15 -11.04
CA GLU A 199 -1.17 -15.98 -11.18
C GLU A 199 -1.95 -14.71 -11.55
N TYR A 200 -3.02 -14.83 -12.33
CA TYR A 200 -3.91 -13.71 -12.62
C TYR A 200 -4.60 -13.19 -11.35
N PHE A 201 -5.13 -14.09 -10.52
CA PHE A 201 -5.72 -13.70 -9.24
C PHE A 201 -4.67 -13.14 -8.28
N TYR A 202 -3.44 -13.68 -8.29
CA TYR A 202 -2.33 -13.13 -7.50
C TYR A 202 -2.04 -11.67 -7.87
N GLN A 203 -1.99 -11.35 -9.17
CA GLN A 203 -1.82 -9.97 -9.66
C GLN A 203 -2.93 -9.07 -9.11
N LEU A 204 -4.18 -9.50 -9.24
CA LEU A 204 -5.33 -8.74 -8.74
C LEU A 204 -5.32 -8.55 -7.23
N LEU A 205 -4.85 -9.53 -6.47
CA LEU A 205 -4.95 -9.51 -5.01
C LEU A 205 -3.80 -8.75 -4.33
N PHE A 206 -2.59 -8.78 -4.90
CA PHE A 206 -1.39 -8.42 -4.15
C PHE A 206 -0.45 -7.44 -4.84
N THR A 207 -0.74 -7.03 -6.09
CA THR A 207 0.20 -6.22 -6.87
C THR A 207 -0.41 -4.89 -7.30
N VAL A 208 0.45 -3.95 -7.67
CA VAL A 208 0.08 -2.63 -8.22
C VAL A 208 -0.64 -2.69 -9.57
N ASP A 209 -0.71 -3.87 -10.20
CA ASP A 209 -1.58 -4.09 -11.37
C ASP A 209 -3.06 -3.83 -11.04
N ASN A 210 -3.45 -4.00 -9.77
CA ASN A 210 -4.82 -3.77 -9.29
C ASN A 210 -4.87 -2.99 -7.97
N LEU A 211 -3.71 -2.57 -7.42
CA LEU A 211 -3.64 -1.77 -6.20
C LEU A 211 -3.28 -0.32 -6.52
N LYS A 212 -4.11 0.63 -6.05
CA LYS A 212 -3.80 2.06 -6.08
C LYS A 212 -3.52 2.58 -4.67
N LEU A 213 -2.40 3.25 -4.49
CA LEU A 213 -2.10 4.02 -3.30
C LEU A 213 -2.91 5.32 -3.29
N VAL A 214 -3.85 5.41 -2.36
CA VAL A 214 -4.80 6.53 -2.28
C VAL A 214 -4.83 7.16 -0.90
N HIS A 215 -4.89 8.49 -0.88
CA HIS A 215 -5.25 9.25 0.31
C HIS A 215 -6.68 8.85 0.75
N ILE A 216 -6.98 8.92 2.05
CA ILE A 216 -8.29 8.49 2.59
C ILE A 216 -9.47 9.21 1.92
N ALA A 217 -9.31 10.48 1.54
CA ALA A 217 -10.34 11.25 0.83
C ALA A 217 -10.57 10.78 -0.63
N CYS A 218 -9.61 10.07 -1.23
CA CYS A 218 -9.74 9.49 -2.56
C CYS A 218 -10.13 8.00 -2.55
N HIS A 219 -10.25 7.39 -1.36
CA HIS A 219 -10.70 6.01 -1.21
C HIS A 219 -12.23 5.97 -1.21
N LYS A 220 -12.82 5.78 -2.39
CA LYS A 220 -14.26 5.66 -2.56
C LYS A 220 -14.74 4.32 -2.00
N LYS A 221 -15.50 4.33 -0.91
CA LYS A 221 -16.06 3.09 -0.30
C LYS A 221 -17.31 2.55 -1.02
N THR A 222 -17.71 3.18 -2.12
CA THR A 222 -18.80 2.71 -2.99
C THR A 222 -18.41 1.39 -3.65
N ASN A 223 -19.38 0.72 -4.28
CA ASN A 223 -19.06 -0.42 -5.13
C ASN A 223 -18.29 0.07 -6.38
N HIS A 224 -17.26 -0.65 -6.80
CA HIS A 224 -16.45 -0.27 -7.96
C HIS A 224 -17.10 -0.71 -9.28
N HIS A 225 -18.05 -1.65 -9.23
CA HIS A 225 -18.75 -2.21 -10.39
C HIS A 225 -17.82 -2.77 -11.48
N LEU A 226 -16.61 -3.20 -11.08
CA LEU A 226 -15.63 -3.85 -11.94
C LEU A 226 -15.60 -5.35 -11.67
N SER A 227 -15.40 -6.13 -12.74
CA SER A 227 -15.33 -7.59 -12.69
C SER A 227 -14.00 -8.10 -13.20
N CYS A 228 -13.61 -9.30 -12.77
CA CYS A 228 -12.46 -10.00 -13.34
C CYS A 228 -12.64 -10.22 -14.85
N ASP A 229 -11.58 -9.98 -15.62
CA ASP A 229 -11.43 -10.41 -17.01
C ASP A 229 -11.59 -11.94 -17.13
N LYS A 230 -12.70 -12.36 -17.72
CA LYS A 230 -13.09 -13.76 -17.86
C LYS A 230 -12.12 -14.56 -18.76
N THR A 231 -11.40 -13.89 -19.66
CA THR A 231 -10.46 -14.55 -20.57
C THR A 231 -9.17 -14.98 -19.88
N LYS A 232 -8.87 -14.42 -18.71
CA LYS A 232 -7.63 -14.69 -17.95
C LYS A 232 -7.81 -15.65 -16.78
N ILE A 233 -9.04 -16.07 -16.48
CA ILE A 233 -9.37 -16.92 -15.32
C ILE A 233 -8.72 -18.31 -15.41
N TYR A 234 -8.67 -18.88 -16.61
CA TYR A 234 -8.11 -20.21 -16.86
C TYR A 234 -6.87 -20.11 -17.73
N ARG A 235 -5.91 -21.02 -17.53
CA ARG A 235 -4.73 -21.11 -18.40
C ARG A 235 -5.14 -21.57 -19.80
N LYS A 236 -4.52 -20.99 -20.83
CA LYS A 236 -4.69 -21.47 -22.21
C LYS A 236 -4.23 -22.92 -22.28
N ARG A 237 -4.99 -23.79 -22.96
CA ARG A 237 -4.52 -25.14 -23.28
C ARG A 237 -3.27 -24.99 -24.16
N LYS A 238 -2.19 -25.69 -23.81
CA LYS A 238 -1.06 -25.83 -24.74
C LYS A 238 -1.59 -26.53 -25.99
N GLU A 239 -1.62 -25.84 -27.12
CA GLU A 239 -1.81 -26.49 -28.40
C GLU A 239 -0.57 -27.34 -28.66
N ASN A 240 -0.66 -28.64 -28.45
CA ASN A 240 0.31 -29.57 -28.98
C ASN A 240 0.15 -29.51 -30.50
N HIS A 241 0.96 -28.67 -31.17
CA HIS A 241 1.15 -28.78 -32.60
C HIS A 241 1.82 -30.13 -32.86
N THR A 242 1.01 -31.12 -33.20
CA THR A 242 1.48 -32.36 -33.81
C THR A 242 2.06 -31.96 -35.16
N ILE A 243 3.39 -31.85 -35.25
CA ILE A 243 4.08 -31.79 -36.53
C ILE A 243 3.81 -33.15 -37.19
N SER A 244 2.95 -33.14 -38.21
CA SER A 244 2.76 -34.28 -39.13
C SER A 244 3.81 -34.22 -40.21
#